data_AF-A0A1Y3N481-F1
#
_entry.id   AF-A0A1Y3N481-F1
#
_cell.length_a   1.000
_cell.length_b   1.000
_cell.length_c   1.000
_cell.angle_alpha   90.00
_cell.angle_beta   90.00
_cell.angle_gamma   90.00
#
_symmetry.space_group_name_H-M   'P 1'
#
loop_
_entity.id
_entity.type
_entity.pdbx_description
1 polymer ?
#
loop_
_entity_poly.entity_id
_entity_poly.type
_entity_poly.pdbx_seq_one_letter_code
_entity_poly.pdbx_strand_id
1 'polypeptide(L)'
;MWMMTVGMCTVELIAFCIGSNSVVFTILIIVLGVCFFFIGIILNRMMYKKNIEGIYKRFKAKKIEDKKIYKYEKGIEGSETSSENESGSNSSDGDSDDNNKNEKVISVESESEESEEDEGDSNSEKSFAISDRLSERITSFGSIHEITSTKILNEPTIVYSCINDFELACRFLWHNETKEAFQLMKEFYDESTIYSFIHIKNFNEGIKNIRILEDMNYNVHSLMVRIRMFSTSTAMGDISAVVANQQNLLDYLDNIEYKYIPILKKYSLHPKSDYPVIVYNTDSINGNTKSELVHYNGYELIRNIVVWGRDYVNTSPDEWLEKFQSGQDIILDYRIR
;
A
#
# COMPACT_ATOMS: atom_id res chain seq x y z
N MET A 1 -4.78 -1.26 18.17
CA MET A 1 -4.78 -2.57 17.49
C MET A 1 -4.68 -3.72 18.49
N TRP A 2 -3.65 -3.78 19.33
CA TRP A 2 -3.45 -4.82 20.35
C TRP A 2 -4.67 -5.12 21.24
N MET A 3 -5.38 -4.11 21.74
CA MET A 3 -6.58 -4.31 22.57
C MET A 3 -7.74 -4.99 21.82
N MET A 4 -7.84 -4.77 20.51
CA MET A 4 -8.85 -5.43 19.67
C MET A 4 -8.50 -6.90 19.48
N THR A 5 -7.22 -7.20 19.23
CA THR A 5 -6.72 -8.58 19.12
C THR A 5 -6.93 -9.34 20.43
N VAL A 6 -6.56 -8.75 21.58
CA VAL A 6 -6.79 -9.35 22.90
C VAL A 6 -8.28 -9.58 23.15
N GLY A 7 -9.13 -8.59 22.83
CA GLY A 7 -10.59 -8.72 22.96
C GLY A 7 -11.15 -9.87 22.14
N MET A 8 -10.81 -9.95 20.85
CA MET A 8 -11.28 -11.03 19.97
C MET A 8 -10.81 -12.40 20.43
N CYS A 9 -9.54 -12.53 20.85
CA CYS A 9 -9.01 -13.79 21.38
C CYS A 9 -9.73 -14.23 22.66
N THR A 10 -10.07 -13.29 23.57
CA THR A 10 -10.86 -13.64 24.77
C THR A 10 -12.26 -14.10 24.43
N VAL A 11 -12.91 -13.49 23.44
CA VAL A 11 -14.25 -13.86 22.98
C VAL A 11 -14.25 -15.23 22.31
N GLU A 12 -13.27 -15.51 21.45
CA GLU A 12 -13.10 -16.84 20.84
C GLU A 12 -12.83 -17.94 21.86
N LEU A 13 -12.03 -17.65 22.90
CA LEU A 13 -11.75 -18.60 23.97
C LEU A 13 -13.02 -18.93 24.78
N ILE A 14 -13.85 -17.91 25.05
CA ILE A 14 -15.16 -18.11 25.69
C ILE A 14 -16.11 -18.89 24.77
N ALA A 15 -16.11 -18.60 23.47
CA ALA A 15 -16.90 -19.32 22.46
C ALA A 15 -16.59 -20.81 22.44
N PHE A 16 -15.28 -21.12 22.44
CA PHE A 16 -14.77 -22.47 22.43
C PHE A 16 -15.20 -23.25 23.70
N CYS A 17 -15.16 -22.62 24.87
CA CYS A 17 -15.55 -23.25 26.13
C CYS A 17 -17.06 -23.56 26.25
N ILE A 18 -17.92 -22.81 25.55
CA ILE A 18 -19.38 -22.93 25.70
C ILE A 18 -20.00 -23.94 24.70
N GLY A 19 -19.26 -24.34 23.66
CA GLY A 19 -19.75 -25.29 22.65
C GLY A 19 -20.71 -24.60 21.68
N SER A 20 -20.14 -23.98 20.63
CA SER A 20 -20.85 -23.04 19.77
C SER A 20 -21.51 -23.71 18.56
N ASN A 21 -22.82 -23.97 18.62
CA ASN A 21 -23.65 -24.20 17.42
C ASN A 21 -24.94 -23.35 17.39
N SER A 22 -25.08 -22.35 18.27
CA SER A 22 -26.26 -21.49 18.30
C SER A 22 -26.01 -20.16 17.58
N VAL A 23 -26.93 -19.79 16.69
CA VAL A 23 -26.93 -18.50 15.95
C VAL A 23 -26.90 -17.30 16.91
N VAL A 24 -27.49 -17.46 18.11
CA VAL A 24 -27.49 -16.46 19.18
C VAL A 24 -26.06 -16.09 19.61
N PHE A 25 -25.15 -17.07 19.65
CA PHE A 25 -23.78 -16.83 20.05
C PHE A 25 -23.02 -15.97 19.03
N THR A 26 -23.25 -16.20 17.73
CA THR A 26 -22.67 -15.40 16.66
C THR A 26 -23.08 -13.93 16.75
N ILE A 27 -24.36 -13.65 17.02
CA ILE A 27 -24.86 -12.28 17.19
C ILE A 27 -24.20 -11.63 18.41
N LEU A 28 -24.06 -12.37 19.51
CA LEU A 28 -23.44 -11.89 20.75
C LEU A 28 -21.94 -11.55 20.56
N ILE A 29 -21.20 -12.35 19.79
CA ILE A 29 -19.80 -12.05 19.41
C ILE A 29 -19.71 -10.72 18.66
N ILE A 30 -20.59 -10.49 17.68
CA ILE A 30 -20.58 -9.26 16.88
C ILE A 30 -20.82 -8.04 17.78
N VAL A 31 -21.82 -8.11 18.66
CA VAL A 31 -22.14 -7.01 19.59
C VAL A 31 -20.96 -6.74 20.54
N LEU A 32 -20.36 -7.79 21.13
CA LEU A 32 -19.19 -7.65 22.00
C LEU A 32 -17.98 -7.05 21.25
N GLY A 33 -17.74 -7.49 20.01
CA GLY A 33 -16.66 -6.95 19.17
C GLY A 33 -16.80 -5.46 18.93
N VAL A 34 -18.02 -4.99 18.63
CA VAL A 34 -18.31 -3.56 18.47
C VAL A 34 -18.10 -2.80 19.78
N CYS A 35 -18.53 -3.34 20.92
CA CYS A 35 -18.30 -2.72 22.23
C CYS A 35 -16.80 -2.59 22.55
N PHE A 36 -16.01 -3.65 22.35
CA PHE A 36 -14.56 -3.62 22.57
C PHE A 36 -13.84 -2.64 21.63
N PHE A 37 -14.34 -2.48 20.40
CA PHE A 37 -13.82 -1.49 19.47
C PHE A 37 -13.97 -0.06 20.02
N PHE A 38 -15.16 0.31 20.48
CA PHE A 38 -15.40 1.65 21.05
C PHE A 38 -14.63 1.87 22.36
N ILE A 39 -14.59 0.88 23.25
CA ILE A 39 -13.77 0.96 24.48
C ILE A 39 -12.29 1.14 24.12
N GLY A 40 -11.80 0.42 23.12
CA GLY A 40 -10.44 0.56 22.62
C GLY A 40 -10.12 1.97 22.12
N ILE A 41 -11.06 2.61 21.38
CA ILE A 41 -10.91 3.99 20.92
C ILE A 41 -10.86 4.97 22.11
N ILE A 42 -11.74 4.81 23.09
CA ILE A 42 -11.81 5.68 24.27
C ILE A 42 -10.51 5.57 25.09
N LEU A 43 -10.05 4.35 25.38
CA LEU A 43 -8.81 4.11 26.11
C LEU A 43 -7.60 4.69 25.37
N ASN A 44 -7.57 4.54 24.04
CA ASN A 44 -6.49 5.11 23.23
C ASN A 44 -6.47 6.65 23.31
N ARG A 45 -7.64 7.29 23.23
CA ARG A 45 -7.76 8.75 23.43
C ARG A 45 -7.30 9.20 24.82
N MET A 46 -7.67 8.46 25.86
CA MET A 46 -7.26 8.77 27.24
C MET A 46 -5.74 8.62 27.43
N MET A 47 -5.16 7.53 26.95
CA MET A 47 -3.71 7.29 26.98
C MET A 47 -2.96 8.39 26.21
N TYR A 48 -3.44 8.73 25.01
CA TYR A 48 -2.86 9.79 24.18
C TYR A 48 -2.87 11.14 24.90
N LYS A 49 -4.01 11.53 25.47
CA LYS A 49 -4.13 12.79 26.23
C LYS A 49 -3.18 12.80 27.43
N LYS A 50 -3.10 11.70 28.18
CA LYS A 50 -2.19 11.57 29.33
C LYS A 50 -0.71 11.68 28.93
N ASN A 51 -0.33 11.05 27.81
CA ASN A 51 1.04 11.12 27.30
C ASN A 51 1.40 12.54 26.82
N ILE A 52 0.50 13.21 26.09
CA ILE A 52 0.70 14.61 25.69
C ILE A 52 0.82 15.52 26.90
N GLU A 53 -0.07 15.40 27.89
CA GLU A 53 0.02 16.18 29.12
C GLU A 53 1.34 15.93 29.86
N GLY A 54 1.82 14.69 29.86
CA GLY A 54 3.12 14.32 30.43
C GLY A 54 4.28 15.00 29.72
N ILE A 55 4.29 14.98 28.38
CA ILE A 55 5.31 15.64 27.54
C ILE A 55 5.25 17.16 27.78
N TYR A 56 4.06 17.75 27.74
CA TYR A 56 3.90 19.20 27.95
C TYR A 56 4.36 19.65 29.34
N LYS A 57 4.10 18.86 30.39
CA LYS A 57 4.61 19.13 31.74
C LYS A 57 6.14 19.11 31.79
N ARG A 58 6.78 18.12 31.16
CA ARG A 58 8.24 18.02 31.09
C ARG A 58 8.86 19.18 30.31
N PHE A 59 8.27 19.51 29.16
CA PHE A 59 8.68 20.65 28.35
C PHE A 59 8.57 21.97 29.12
N LYS A 60 7.46 22.20 29.84
CA LYS A 60 7.28 23.39 30.66
C LYS A 60 8.29 23.45 31.83
N ALA A 61 8.58 22.32 32.47
CA ALA A 61 9.58 22.25 33.53
C ALA A 61 10.98 22.60 33.00
N LYS A 62 11.37 22.01 31.87
CA LYS A 62 12.65 22.28 31.20
C LYS A 62 12.78 23.75 30.78
N LYS A 63 11.74 24.34 30.21
CA LYS A 63 11.72 25.77 29.86
C LYS A 63 11.93 26.70 31.06
N ILE A 64 11.43 26.32 32.24
CA ILE A 64 11.66 27.08 33.48
C ILE A 64 13.10 26.93 33.96
N GLU A 65 13.67 25.72 33.87
CA GLU A 65 15.07 25.43 34.21
C GLU A 65 16.04 26.20 33.30
N ASP A 66 15.85 26.15 31.99
CA ASP A 66 16.66 26.88 31.00
C ASP A 66 16.62 28.40 31.27
N LYS A 67 15.45 28.94 31.65
CA LYS A 67 15.31 30.36 32.03
C LYS A 67 16.09 30.72 33.30
N LYS A 68 16.23 29.77 34.25
CA LYS A 68 17.04 29.97 35.47
C LYS A 68 18.53 29.94 35.14
N ILE A 69 18.97 28.98 34.34
CA ILE A 69 20.36 28.85 33.88
C ILE A 69 20.77 30.14 33.13
N TYR A 70 19.94 30.61 32.21
CA TYR A 70 20.20 31.86 31.47
C TYR A 70 20.37 33.09 32.38
N LYS A 71 19.52 33.23 33.40
CA LYS A 71 19.63 34.34 34.37
C LYS A 71 20.91 34.27 35.19
N TYR A 72 21.30 33.06 35.60
CA TYR A 72 22.54 32.80 36.31
C TYR A 72 23.77 33.13 35.46
N GLU A 73 23.81 32.66 34.21
CA GLU A 73 24.92 32.91 33.28
C GLU A 73 25.09 34.39 32.92
N LYS A 74 23.99 35.14 32.82
CA LYS A 74 24.04 36.58 32.55
C LYS A 74 24.28 37.45 33.79
N GLY A 75 24.49 36.86 34.97
CA GLY A 75 24.72 37.61 36.20
C GLY A 75 23.53 38.49 36.61
N ILE A 76 22.31 38.16 36.16
CA ILE A 76 21.08 38.84 36.55
C ILE A 76 20.59 38.23 37.88
N GLU A 77 21.46 38.24 38.88
CA GLU A 77 21.14 37.88 40.26
C GLU A 77 21.13 39.17 41.09
N GLY A 78 19.95 39.72 41.36
CA GLY A 78 19.80 40.79 42.35
C GLY A 78 18.84 41.90 41.98
N SER A 79 17.54 41.63 42.04
CA SER A 79 16.54 42.58 42.52
C SER A 79 15.27 41.80 42.80
N GLU A 80 15.18 41.24 44.00
CA GLU A 80 13.91 40.78 44.56
C GLU A 80 12.99 42.00 44.72
N THR A 81 12.12 42.25 43.74
CA THR A 81 10.99 43.15 43.94
C THR A 81 9.87 42.35 44.59
N SER A 82 9.81 42.44 45.91
CA SER A 82 8.69 42.04 46.76
C SER A 82 7.44 42.88 46.45
N SER A 83 6.34 42.23 46.05
CA SER A 83 4.91 42.63 46.13
C SER A 83 4.19 42.00 44.93
N GLU A 84 3.05 41.31 45.01
CA GLU A 84 1.88 41.57 45.84
C GLU A 84 1.15 40.25 46.16
N ASN A 85 0.68 40.18 47.41
CA ASN A 85 -0.43 39.34 47.83
C ASN A 85 -1.71 39.86 47.18
N GLU A 86 -2.37 39.07 46.34
CA GLU A 86 -3.81 39.24 46.09
C GLU A 86 -4.60 38.28 46.97
N SER A 87 -5.02 38.81 48.11
CA SER A 87 -6.12 38.30 48.91
C SER A 87 -7.31 39.26 48.79
N GLY A 88 -8.44 38.80 48.24
CA GLY A 88 -9.73 39.49 48.27
C GLY A 88 -10.80 38.55 47.70
N SER A 89 -11.52 37.79 48.54
CA SER A 89 -12.77 38.18 49.22
C SER A 89 -13.99 38.22 48.28
N ASN A 90 -14.90 37.28 48.51
CA ASN A 90 -16.28 37.22 48.01
C ASN A 90 -17.08 38.51 48.28
N SER A 91 -18.00 38.89 47.36
CA SER A 91 -19.45 38.96 47.65
C SER A 91 -20.31 39.46 46.46
N SER A 92 -21.39 38.73 46.20
CA SER A 92 -22.78 39.15 45.87
C SER A 92 -23.14 39.90 44.57
N ASP A 93 -23.96 39.20 43.77
CA ASP A 93 -25.25 39.58 43.13
C ASP A 93 -25.44 40.94 42.44
N GLY A 94 -25.92 40.86 41.19
CA GLY A 94 -26.59 41.96 40.50
C GLY A 94 -26.83 41.71 39.00
N ASP A 95 -27.98 41.11 38.68
CA ASP A 95 -28.64 41.19 37.37
C ASP A 95 -28.78 42.65 36.90
N SER A 96 -28.48 42.96 35.65
CA SER A 96 -29.42 43.60 34.69
C SER A 96 -28.84 43.79 33.28
N ASP A 97 -29.68 43.47 32.31
CA ASP A 97 -29.63 43.83 30.89
C ASP A 97 -29.35 45.33 30.64
N ASP A 98 -28.63 45.68 29.56
CA ASP A 98 -29.24 46.03 28.26
C ASP A 98 -28.31 46.93 27.39
N ASN A 99 -28.15 46.49 26.14
CA ASN A 99 -27.87 47.21 24.88
C ASN A 99 -27.16 48.59 24.85
N ASN A 100 -26.04 48.70 24.09
CA ASN A 100 -26.05 49.50 22.85
C ASN A 100 -24.87 49.25 21.87
N LYS A 101 -25.18 49.43 20.59
CA LYS A 101 -24.43 49.26 19.33
C LYS A 101 -23.17 50.12 19.16
N ASN A 102 -22.14 49.61 18.47
CA ASN A 102 -21.85 49.95 17.05
C ASN A 102 -20.55 49.32 16.52
N GLU A 103 -20.60 48.90 15.26
CA GLU A 103 -19.48 48.54 14.37
C GLU A 103 -18.41 49.63 14.26
N LYS A 104 -17.11 49.26 14.19
CA LYS A 104 -16.18 49.80 13.19
C LYS A 104 -14.85 49.01 13.10
N VAL A 105 -14.70 48.31 11.96
CA VAL A 105 -13.55 48.26 11.03
C VAL A 105 -12.14 47.93 11.56
N ILE A 106 -11.66 46.82 11.00
CA ILE A 106 -10.28 46.35 10.83
C ILE A 106 -9.35 47.46 10.30
N SER A 107 -8.20 47.67 10.96
CA SER A 107 -6.98 48.07 10.26
C SER A 107 -5.77 47.46 10.95
N VAL A 108 -4.97 46.80 10.13
CA VAL A 108 -3.69 46.14 10.38
C VAL A 108 -2.62 47.11 9.92
N GLU A 109 -1.72 47.51 10.81
CA GLU A 109 -0.40 48.09 10.52
C GLU A 109 0.53 47.51 11.60
N SER A 110 1.40 46.54 11.32
CA SER A 110 2.72 46.66 10.66
C SER A 110 3.68 47.57 11.43
N GLU A 111 4.38 47.01 12.41
CA GLU A 111 5.64 47.57 12.91
C GLU A 111 6.78 46.66 12.48
N SER A 112 7.52 47.20 11.53
CA SER A 112 8.80 46.77 11.01
C SER A 112 9.93 47.42 11.82
N GLU A 113 11.04 46.69 11.89
CA GLU A 113 12.41 47.20 11.96
C GLU A 113 12.89 47.85 13.28
N GLU A 114 13.59 47.05 14.08
CA GLU A 114 14.81 47.53 14.76
C GLU A 114 16.00 46.76 14.19
N SER A 115 16.76 47.48 13.37
CA SER A 115 18.16 47.23 13.05
C SER A 115 19.04 47.93 14.07
N GLU A 116 20.23 47.35 14.33
CA GLU A 116 21.47 47.89 14.91
C GLU A 116 22.01 46.86 15.90
N GLU A 117 23.30 46.53 16.02
CA GLU A 117 24.50 46.88 15.28
C GLU A 117 25.55 45.82 15.69
N ASP A 118 26.48 45.58 14.78
CA ASP A 118 27.57 44.62 14.89
C ASP A 118 28.72 45.24 15.70
N GLU A 119 29.02 44.71 16.89
CA GLU A 119 30.34 44.88 17.51
C GLU A 119 30.90 43.50 17.88
N GLY A 120 31.92 43.10 17.14
CA GLY A 120 32.67 41.88 17.37
C GLY A 120 33.66 42.02 18.52
N ASP A 121 33.80 40.95 19.31
CA ASP A 121 35.11 40.53 19.78
C ASP A 121 35.20 39.01 19.98
N SER A 122 36.25 38.48 19.38
CA SER A 122 37.04 37.26 19.57
C SER A 122 36.48 35.93 20.11
N ASN A 123 36.90 34.88 19.39
CA ASN A 123 37.11 33.48 19.76
C ASN A 123 35.93 32.49 19.70
N SER A 124 35.71 31.93 18.51
CA SER A 124 35.18 30.56 18.37
C SER A 124 35.40 29.99 16.96
N GLU A 125 36.62 29.53 16.66
CA GLU A 125 36.92 28.73 15.46
C GLU A 125 36.29 27.31 15.45
N LYS A 126 35.46 26.97 16.46
CA LYS A 126 34.83 25.64 16.58
C LYS A 126 33.36 25.56 16.19
N SER A 127 32.66 26.68 16.03
CA SER A 127 31.22 26.69 15.71
C SER A 127 30.92 26.65 14.21
N PHE A 128 31.84 27.16 13.36
CA PHE A 128 31.62 27.25 11.91
C PHE A 128 31.57 25.87 11.23
N ALA A 129 32.42 24.93 11.65
CA ALA A 129 32.45 23.57 11.10
C ALA A 129 31.23 22.70 11.46
N ILE A 130 30.48 23.05 12.51
CA ILE A 130 29.25 22.33 12.93
C ILE A 130 28.05 22.84 12.14
N SER A 131 27.99 24.14 11.87
CA SER A 131 26.98 24.79 11.03
C SER A 131 26.97 24.22 9.61
N ASP A 132 28.13 24.11 8.98
CA ASP A 132 28.24 23.61 7.61
C ASP A 132 27.83 22.13 7.49
N ARG A 133 28.19 21.31 8.50
CA ARG A 133 27.75 19.91 8.58
C ARG A 133 26.26 19.74 8.82
N LEU A 134 25.62 20.70 9.50
CA LEU A 134 24.18 20.67 9.72
C LEU A 134 23.43 21.11 8.45
N SER A 135 23.94 22.13 7.76
CA SER A 135 23.41 22.61 6.47
C SER A 135 23.52 21.55 5.36
N GLU A 136 24.63 20.82 5.30
CA GLU A 136 24.83 19.68 4.38
C GLU A 136 23.91 18.48 4.71
N ARG A 137 23.57 18.31 6.00
CA ARG A 137 22.59 17.29 6.45
C ARG A 137 21.14 17.72 6.21
N ILE A 138 20.81 19.00 6.29
CA ILE A 138 19.47 19.51 5.97
C ILE A 138 19.19 19.39 4.46
N THR A 139 20.21 19.58 3.61
CA THR A 139 20.09 19.33 2.17
C THR A 139 19.78 17.86 1.85
N SER A 140 20.25 16.91 2.66
CA SER A 140 19.91 15.49 2.50
C SER A 140 18.41 15.20 2.71
N PHE A 141 17.69 15.98 3.53
CA PHE A 141 16.24 15.84 3.70
C PHE A 141 15.43 16.42 2.54
N GLY A 142 15.96 17.43 1.84
CA GLY A 142 15.38 17.92 0.58
C GLY A 142 15.28 16.83 -0.50
N SER A 143 16.21 15.87 -0.49
CA SER A 143 16.22 14.75 -1.43
C SER A 143 15.04 13.79 -1.24
N ILE A 144 14.48 13.68 -0.04
CA ILE A 144 13.32 12.80 0.24
C ILE A 144 12.11 13.31 -0.54
N HIS A 145 11.82 14.61 -0.46
CA HIS A 145 10.70 15.23 -1.18
C HIS A 145 10.87 15.10 -2.72
N GLU A 146 12.11 15.14 -3.21
CA GLU A 146 12.43 14.97 -4.62
C GLU A 146 12.25 13.51 -5.09
N ILE A 147 12.59 12.53 -4.24
CA ILE A 147 12.35 11.09 -4.48
C ILE A 147 10.85 10.78 -4.51
N THR A 148 10.04 11.38 -3.62
CA THR A 148 8.59 11.15 -3.55
C THR A 148 7.85 11.69 -4.78
N SER A 149 8.38 12.75 -5.41
CA SER A 149 7.74 13.39 -6.57
C SER A 149 8.13 12.80 -7.93
N THR A 150 9.21 12.02 -8.00
CA THR A 150 9.81 11.60 -9.29
C THR A 150 9.76 10.10 -9.59
N LYS A 151 9.52 9.20 -8.61
CA LYS A 151 9.59 7.73 -8.85
C LYS A 151 8.24 7.03 -8.99
N ILE A 152 8.17 6.14 -9.98
CA ILE A 152 7.02 5.28 -10.30
C ILE A 152 6.88 4.16 -9.26
N LEU A 153 5.68 4.04 -8.71
CA LEU A 153 5.20 3.28 -7.53
C LEU A 153 5.43 1.76 -7.43
N ASN A 154 6.21 1.13 -8.31
CA ASN A 154 6.26 -0.34 -8.42
C ASN A 154 7.60 -0.99 -8.00
N GLU A 155 8.56 -0.22 -7.50
CA GLU A 155 9.83 -0.75 -6.98
C GLU A 155 10.01 -0.42 -5.50
N PRO A 156 10.72 -1.24 -4.71
CA PRO A 156 11.07 -0.90 -3.34
C PRO A 156 11.86 0.42 -3.31
N THR A 157 11.22 1.48 -2.82
CA THR A 157 11.86 2.79 -2.69
C THR A 157 12.76 2.80 -1.46
N ILE A 158 14.05 2.96 -1.70
CA ILE A 158 15.04 3.21 -0.65
C ILE A 158 14.85 4.66 -0.19
N VAL A 159 14.22 4.85 0.97
CA VAL A 159 13.99 6.18 1.59
C VAL A 159 15.30 6.76 2.15
N TYR A 160 16.19 5.88 2.65
CA TYR A 160 17.54 6.23 3.09
C TYR A 160 18.56 5.43 2.30
N SER A 161 19.39 6.10 1.52
CA SER A 161 20.47 5.48 0.73
C SER A 161 21.47 4.72 1.59
N CYS A 162 21.57 5.05 2.89
CA CYS A 162 22.41 4.38 3.86
C CYS A 162 21.65 4.06 5.16
N ILE A 163 21.86 2.86 5.71
CA ILE A 163 21.24 2.44 6.99
C ILE A 163 21.65 3.36 8.16
N ASN A 164 22.84 3.95 8.05
CA ASN A 164 23.37 4.88 9.04
C ASN A 164 22.56 6.17 9.11
N ASP A 165 21.96 6.62 8.00
CA ASP A 165 21.18 7.86 7.96
C ASP A 165 19.82 7.67 8.65
N PHE A 166 19.22 6.49 8.47
CA PHE A 166 18.04 6.08 9.22
C PHE A 166 18.34 5.99 10.72
N GLU A 167 19.43 5.34 11.11
CA GLU A 167 19.83 5.26 12.52
C GLU A 167 20.09 6.66 13.11
N LEU A 168 20.75 7.54 12.35
CA LEU A 168 21.03 8.91 12.77
C LEU A 168 19.73 9.71 12.98
N ALA A 169 18.75 9.57 12.08
CA ALA A 169 17.44 10.17 12.23
C ALA A 169 16.71 9.63 13.47
N CYS A 170 16.74 8.32 13.72
CA CYS A 170 16.18 7.73 14.93
C CYS A 170 16.86 8.25 16.20
N ARG A 171 18.19 8.33 16.23
CA ARG A 171 18.94 8.90 17.37
C ARG A 171 18.62 10.38 17.56
N PHE A 172 18.49 11.15 16.49
CA PHE A 172 18.11 12.56 16.54
C PHE A 172 16.71 12.71 17.15
N LEU A 173 15.74 11.94 16.68
CA LEU A 173 14.36 11.92 17.23
C LEU A 173 14.32 11.49 18.70
N TRP A 174 15.19 10.56 19.11
CA TRP A 174 15.22 10.06 20.48
C TRP A 174 15.79 11.08 21.47
N HIS A 175 16.80 11.83 21.06
CA HIS A 175 17.54 12.73 21.94
C HIS A 175 17.13 14.19 21.88
N ASN A 176 16.28 14.59 20.92
CA ASN A 176 15.87 15.98 20.73
C ASN A 176 14.35 16.14 20.89
N GLU A 177 13.94 17.03 21.80
CA GLU A 177 12.55 17.46 21.98
C GLU A 177 12.32 18.85 21.33
N THR A 178 12.91 19.07 20.15
CA THR A 178 12.80 20.36 19.42
C THR A 178 11.69 20.31 18.38
N LYS A 179 11.25 21.49 17.90
CA LYS A 179 10.20 21.60 16.87
C LYS A 179 10.56 20.86 15.59
N GLU A 180 11.83 20.89 15.22
CA GLU A 180 12.40 20.23 14.05
C GLU A 180 12.32 18.71 14.18
N ALA A 181 12.60 18.17 15.37
CA ALA A 181 12.44 16.74 15.65
C ALA A 181 10.97 16.30 15.55
N PHE A 182 10.03 17.10 16.05
CA PHE A 182 8.60 16.81 15.87
C PHE A 182 8.15 16.87 14.41
N GLN A 183 8.66 17.82 13.63
CA GLN A 183 8.36 17.92 12.20
C GLN A 183 8.90 16.70 11.44
N LEU A 184 10.14 16.31 11.70
CA LEU A 184 10.74 15.12 11.10
C LEU A 184 9.96 13.84 11.49
N MET A 185 9.55 13.70 12.75
CA MET A 185 8.72 12.57 13.19
C MET A 185 7.40 12.50 12.44
N LYS A 186 6.76 13.65 12.21
CA LYS A 186 5.52 13.73 11.44
C LYS A 186 5.74 13.30 9.99
N GLU A 187 6.78 13.80 9.33
CA GLU A 187 7.12 13.42 7.94
C GLU A 187 7.39 11.92 7.82
N PHE A 188 8.14 11.34 8.75
CA PHE A 188 8.35 9.88 8.82
C PHE A 188 7.05 9.10 8.96
N TYR A 189 6.16 9.55 9.83
CA TYR A 189 4.88 8.89 10.06
C TYR A 189 3.97 8.97 8.83
N ASP A 190 3.92 10.13 8.18
CA ASP A 190 3.12 10.35 6.98
C ASP A 190 3.64 9.48 5.82
N GLU A 191 4.95 9.48 5.56
CA GLU A 191 5.59 8.63 4.55
C GLU A 191 5.37 7.14 4.85
N SER A 192 5.67 6.69 6.08
CA SER A 192 5.46 5.29 6.49
C SER A 192 4.01 4.85 6.31
N THR A 193 3.06 5.74 6.55
CA THR A 193 1.63 5.47 6.37
C THR A 193 1.30 5.31 4.88
N ILE A 194 1.76 6.22 4.03
CA ILE A 194 1.56 6.16 2.57
C ILE A 194 2.17 4.88 1.99
N TYR A 195 3.42 4.58 2.32
CA TYR A 195 4.08 3.34 1.88
C TYR A 195 3.35 2.08 2.37
N SER A 196 2.88 2.07 3.62
CA SER A 196 2.10 0.95 4.14
C SER A 196 0.80 0.75 3.36
N PHE A 197 0.09 1.82 3.00
CA PHE A 197 -1.12 1.74 2.17
C PHE A 197 -0.83 1.21 0.76
N ILE A 198 0.24 1.70 0.11
CA ILE A 198 0.67 1.22 -1.20
C ILE A 198 1.03 -0.26 -1.14
N HIS A 199 1.81 -0.66 -0.13
CA HIS A 199 2.23 -2.04 0.05
C HIS A 199 1.03 -2.97 0.28
N ILE A 200 0.08 -2.59 1.15
CA ILE A 200 -1.15 -3.35 1.38
C ILE A 200 -1.97 -3.45 0.09
N LYS A 201 -2.09 -2.36 -0.67
CA LYS A 201 -2.80 -2.35 -1.96
C LYS A 201 -2.15 -3.30 -2.96
N ASN A 202 -0.83 -3.25 -3.11
CA ASN A 202 -0.07 -4.13 -4.00
C ASN A 202 -0.18 -5.59 -3.57
N PHE A 203 -0.12 -5.87 -2.27
CA PHE A 203 -0.32 -7.22 -1.72
C PHE A 203 -1.73 -7.75 -2.02
N ASN A 204 -2.76 -6.93 -1.81
CA ASN A 204 -4.14 -7.30 -2.14
C ASN A 204 -4.34 -7.53 -3.65
N GLU A 205 -3.72 -6.72 -4.51
CA GLU A 205 -3.73 -6.96 -5.95
C GLU A 205 -3.00 -8.27 -6.30
N GLY A 206 -1.89 -8.57 -5.63
CA GLY A 206 -1.17 -9.84 -5.74
C GLY A 206 -2.06 -11.05 -5.39
N ILE A 207 -2.74 -11.01 -4.25
CA ILE A 207 -3.70 -12.06 -3.85
C ILE A 207 -4.81 -12.21 -4.87
N LYS A 208 -5.39 -11.10 -5.34
CA LYS A 208 -6.44 -11.13 -6.37
C LYS A 208 -5.94 -11.80 -7.65
N ASN A 209 -4.72 -11.47 -8.09
CA ASN A 209 -4.12 -12.07 -9.27
C ASN A 209 -3.86 -13.57 -9.09
N ILE A 210 -3.36 -14.01 -7.93
CA ILE A 210 -3.17 -15.44 -7.62
C ILE A 210 -4.50 -16.19 -7.70
N ARG A 211 -5.56 -15.65 -7.08
CA ARG A 211 -6.90 -16.24 -7.11
C ARG A 211 -7.45 -16.35 -8.53
N ILE A 212 -7.19 -15.36 -9.38
CA ILE A 212 -7.58 -15.42 -10.80
C ILE A 212 -6.83 -16.55 -11.51
N LEU A 213 -5.51 -16.66 -11.29
CA LEU A 213 -4.63 -17.65 -11.91
C LEU A 213 -4.88 -19.08 -11.41
N GLU A 214 -5.43 -19.27 -10.21
CA GLU A 214 -5.78 -20.58 -9.64
C GLU A 214 -6.71 -21.38 -10.57
N ASP A 215 -7.69 -20.70 -11.19
CA ASP A 215 -8.64 -21.31 -12.13
C ASP A 215 -8.04 -21.60 -13.52
N MET A 216 -6.80 -21.18 -13.78
CA MET A 216 -6.23 -21.21 -15.14
C MET A 216 -6.12 -22.62 -15.69
N ASN A 217 -5.65 -23.57 -14.87
CA ASN A 217 -5.52 -24.97 -15.29
C ASN A 217 -6.89 -25.57 -15.67
N TYR A 218 -7.92 -25.29 -14.86
CA TYR A 218 -9.29 -25.73 -15.14
C TYR A 218 -9.80 -25.15 -16.46
N ASN A 219 -9.60 -23.85 -16.71
CA ASN A 219 -10.09 -23.20 -17.92
C ASN A 219 -9.34 -23.64 -19.18
N VAL A 220 -8.02 -23.84 -19.10
CA VAL A 220 -7.24 -24.44 -20.20
C VAL A 220 -7.70 -25.86 -20.49
N HIS A 221 -7.93 -26.68 -19.46
CA HIS A 221 -8.46 -28.03 -19.64
C HIS A 221 -9.85 -28.02 -20.28
N SER A 222 -10.74 -27.14 -19.81
CA SER A 222 -12.09 -26.95 -20.37
C SER A 222 -12.04 -26.53 -21.84
N LEU A 223 -11.12 -25.62 -22.21
CA LEU A 223 -10.88 -25.24 -23.60
C LEU A 223 -10.46 -26.46 -24.44
N MET A 224 -9.48 -27.26 -23.99
CA MET A 224 -9.03 -28.45 -24.70
C MET A 224 -10.17 -29.46 -24.92
N VAL A 225 -11.01 -29.70 -23.90
CA VAL A 225 -12.17 -30.58 -24.02
C VAL A 225 -13.15 -30.05 -25.07
N ARG A 226 -13.43 -28.75 -25.08
CA ARG A 226 -14.32 -28.12 -26.06
C ARG A 226 -13.77 -28.17 -27.48
N ILE A 227 -12.46 -27.96 -27.65
CA ILE A 227 -11.78 -28.12 -28.94
C ILE A 227 -11.98 -29.56 -29.45
N ARG A 228 -11.77 -30.58 -28.61
CA ARG A 228 -11.99 -31.99 -29.00
C ARG A 228 -13.46 -32.28 -29.37
N MET A 229 -14.41 -31.71 -28.64
CA MET A 229 -15.84 -31.84 -28.97
C MET A 229 -16.15 -31.17 -30.32
N PHE A 230 -15.59 -29.99 -30.57
CA PHE A 230 -15.69 -29.32 -31.87
C PHE A 230 -15.10 -30.20 -32.99
N SER A 231 -13.89 -30.74 -32.81
CA SER A 231 -13.26 -31.65 -33.78
C SER A 231 -14.13 -32.87 -34.08
N THR A 232 -14.80 -33.41 -33.06
CA THR A 232 -15.71 -34.55 -33.20
C THR A 232 -16.95 -34.18 -34.00
N SER A 233 -17.57 -33.02 -33.73
CA SER A 233 -18.70 -32.51 -34.53
C SER A 233 -18.30 -32.28 -35.99
N THR A 234 -17.10 -31.75 -36.21
CA THR A 234 -16.53 -31.56 -37.55
C THR A 234 -16.34 -32.89 -38.28
N ALA A 235 -15.79 -33.91 -37.62
CA ALA A 235 -15.63 -35.24 -38.18
C ALA A 235 -16.97 -35.96 -38.48
N MET A 236 -18.03 -35.60 -37.77
CA MET A 236 -19.39 -36.08 -38.05
C MET A 236 -20.06 -35.35 -39.23
N GLY A 237 -19.46 -34.27 -39.74
CA GLY A 237 -20.03 -33.45 -40.81
C GLY A 237 -21.22 -32.61 -40.37
N ASP A 238 -21.44 -32.41 -39.05
CA ASP A 238 -22.53 -31.59 -38.53
C ASP A 238 -22.14 -30.11 -38.53
N ILE A 239 -22.25 -29.48 -39.71
CA ILE A 239 -21.91 -28.07 -39.92
C ILE A 239 -22.68 -27.15 -38.97
N SER A 240 -23.93 -27.50 -38.62
CA SER A 240 -24.74 -26.68 -37.72
C SER A 240 -24.17 -26.66 -36.30
N ALA A 241 -23.74 -27.82 -35.79
CA ALA A 241 -23.08 -27.94 -34.50
C ALA A 241 -21.69 -27.30 -34.52
N VAL A 242 -20.93 -27.42 -35.62
CA VAL A 242 -19.63 -26.76 -35.80
C VAL A 242 -19.77 -25.24 -35.66
N VAL A 243 -20.69 -24.62 -36.40
CA VAL A 243 -20.90 -23.16 -36.35
C VAL A 243 -21.34 -22.71 -34.95
N ALA A 244 -22.25 -23.44 -34.31
CA ALA A 244 -22.69 -23.12 -32.95
C ALA A 244 -21.56 -23.22 -31.91
N ASN A 245 -20.70 -24.25 -32.03
CA ASN A 245 -19.57 -24.44 -31.12
C ASN A 245 -18.40 -23.51 -31.42
N GLN A 246 -18.26 -23.02 -32.66
CA GLN A 246 -17.22 -22.07 -33.06
C GLN A 246 -17.31 -20.78 -32.24
N GLN A 247 -18.51 -20.19 -32.15
CA GLN A 247 -18.69 -18.95 -31.38
C GLN A 247 -18.41 -19.19 -29.88
N ASN A 248 -18.90 -20.29 -29.32
CA ASN A 248 -18.64 -20.64 -27.93
C ASN A 248 -17.12 -20.78 -27.66
N LEU A 249 -16.35 -21.35 -28.59
CA LEU A 249 -14.90 -21.45 -28.47
C LEU A 249 -14.20 -20.10 -28.54
N LEU A 250 -14.62 -19.21 -29.45
CA LEU A 250 -14.11 -17.84 -29.53
C LEU A 250 -14.32 -17.09 -28.22
N ASP A 251 -15.54 -17.15 -27.67
CA ASP A 251 -15.86 -16.49 -26.40
C ASP A 251 -15.00 -17.02 -25.23
N TYR A 252 -14.69 -18.33 -25.23
CA TYR A 252 -13.78 -18.94 -24.26
C TYR A 252 -12.33 -18.48 -24.43
N LEU A 253 -11.84 -18.39 -25.67
CA LEU A 253 -10.50 -17.90 -25.99
C LEU A 253 -10.35 -16.43 -25.60
N ASP A 254 -11.35 -15.61 -25.92
CA ASP A 254 -11.40 -14.19 -25.53
C ASP A 254 -11.38 -14.03 -24.01
N ASN A 255 -12.12 -14.89 -23.28
CA ASN A 255 -12.12 -14.89 -21.81
C ASN A 255 -10.74 -15.24 -21.25
N ILE A 256 -10.08 -16.28 -21.75
CA ILE A 256 -8.73 -16.69 -21.34
C ILE A 256 -7.74 -15.56 -21.62
N GLU A 257 -7.77 -14.97 -22.81
CA GLU A 257 -6.90 -13.87 -23.19
C GLU A 257 -7.11 -12.66 -22.26
N TYR A 258 -8.35 -12.22 -22.09
CA TYR A 258 -8.69 -11.07 -21.27
C TYR A 258 -8.35 -11.27 -19.79
N LYS A 259 -8.62 -12.47 -19.23
CA LYS A 259 -8.45 -12.77 -17.81
C LYS A 259 -6.97 -12.99 -17.44
N TYR A 260 -6.20 -13.67 -18.29
CA TYR A 260 -4.87 -14.17 -17.91
C TYR A 260 -3.71 -13.38 -18.50
N ILE A 261 -3.79 -12.96 -19.76
CA ILE A 261 -2.66 -12.31 -20.43
C ILE A 261 -2.20 -11.03 -19.73
N PRO A 262 -3.09 -10.11 -19.26
CA PRO A 262 -2.65 -8.90 -18.55
C PRO A 262 -1.87 -9.20 -17.26
N ILE A 263 -2.23 -10.27 -16.54
CA ILE A 263 -1.57 -10.68 -15.30
C ILE A 263 -0.23 -11.32 -15.63
N LEU A 264 -0.21 -12.25 -16.57
CA LEU A 264 0.99 -13.01 -16.96
C LEU A 264 2.03 -12.15 -17.67
N LYS A 265 1.62 -11.08 -18.36
CA LYS A 265 2.54 -10.15 -19.04
C LYS A 265 3.57 -9.53 -18.10
N LYS A 266 3.20 -9.29 -16.83
CA LYS A 266 4.12 -8.82 -15.78
C LYS A 266 5.29 -9.79 -15.55
N TYR A 267 5.10 -11.07 -15.88
CA TYR A 267 6.06 -12.16 -15.71
C TYR A 267 6.64 -12.64 -17.04
N SER A 268 6.48 -11.90 -18.15
CA SER A 268 6.94 -12.31 -19.49
C SER A 268 8.45 -12.51 -19.61
N LEU A 269 9.23 -11.85 -18.74
CA LEU A 269 10.69 -11.97 -18.68
C LEU A 269 11.17 -13.07 -17.70
N HIS A 270 10.26 -13.80 -17.05
CA HIS A 270 10.66 -14.90 -16.19
C HIS A 270 11.33 -16.02 -17.02
N PRO A 271 12.31 -16.72 -16.43
CA PRO A 271 12.92 -17.87 -17.08
C PRO A 271 11.86 -18.91 -17.42
N LYS A 272 12.15 -19.68 -18.46
CA LYS A 272 11.31 -20.79 -18.90
C LYS A 272 11.20 -21.83 -17.80
N SER A 273 10.07 -22.54 -17.77
CA SER A 273 9.84 -23.67 -16.85
C SER A 273 10.85 -24.79 -17.10
N ASP A 274 11.32 -25.45 -16.05
CA ASP A 274 12.12 -26.68 -16.17
C ASP A 274 11.29 -27.86 -16.67
N TYR A 275 9.96 -27.75 -16.61
CA TYR A 275 9.02 -28.75 -17.11
C TYR A 275 8.65 -28.45 -18.56
N PRO A 276 9.01 -29.30 -19.53
CA PRO A 276 8.67 -29.11 -20.93
C PRO A 276 7.20 -29.42 -21.21
N VAL A 277 6.69 -28.81 -22.27
CA VAL A 277 5.42 -29.18 -22.91
C VAL A 277 5.75 -29.87 -24.23
N ILE A 278 4.96 -30.89 -24.59
CA ILE A 278 5.09 -31.56 -25.88
C ILE A 278 4.32 -30.72 -26.90
N VAL A 279 5.01 -30.19 -27.90
CA VAL A 279 4.40 -29.46 -29.01
C VAL A 279 4.48 -30.35 -30.25
N TYR A 280 3.35 -30.47 -30.94
CA TYR A 280 3.29 -31.17 -32.22
C TYR A 280 3.35 -30.15 -33.34
N ASN A 281 4.21 -30.38 -34.33
CA ASN A 281 4.31 -29.56 -35.54
C ASN A 281 4.15 -30.45 -36.76
N THR A 282 3.39 -29.98 -37.75
CA THR A 282 3.24 -30.68 -39.03
C THR A 282 4.25 -30.11 -40.02
N ASP A 283 5.13 -30.98 -40.56
CA ASP A 283 6.03 -30.59 -41.64
C ASP A 283 5.19 -30.33 -42.91
N SER A 284 5.15 -29.07 -43.37
CA SER A 284 4.34 -28.65 -44.50
C SER A 284 4.71 -29.36 -45.82
N ILE A 285 5.91 -29.94 -45.89
CA ILE A 285 6.42 -30.61 -47.10
C ILE A 285 6.06 -32.09 -47.12
N ASN A 286 6.06 -32.75 -45.96
CA ASN A 286 5.96 -34.21 -45.88
C ASN A 286 4.69 -34.72 -45.19
N GLY A 287 3.90 -33.84 -44.57
CA GLY A 287 2.72 -34.23 -43.77
C GLY A 287 3.06 -34.99 -42.49
N ASN A 288 4.35 -35.20 -42.19
CA ASN A 288 4.80 -35.92 -41.01
C ASN A 288 4.69 -35.02 -39.77
N THR A 289 3.97 -35.51 -38.76
CA THR A 289 3.90 -34.88 -37.44
C THR A 289 5.20 -35.15 -36.68
N LYS A 290 5.92 -34.09 -36.30
CA LYS A 290 7.06 -34.16 -35.39
C LYS A 290 6.64 -33.62 -34.03
N SER A 291 7.05 -34.28 -32.95
CA SER A 291 6.91 -33.76 -31.60
C SER A 291 8.24 -33.17 -31.13
N GLU A 292 8.17 -32.06 -30.42
CA GLU A 292 9.30 -31.43 -29.75
C GLU A 292 8.96 -31.11 -28.30
N LEU A 293 9.97 -31.21 -27.43
CA LEU A 293 9.87 -30.79 -26.04
C LEU A 293 10.26 -29.31 -25.96
N VAL A 294 9.28 -28.46 -25.70
CA VAL A 294 9.48 -27.00 -25.63
C VAL A 294 9.25 -26.52 -24.20
N HIS A 295 10.19 -25.72 -23.71
CA HIS A 295 10.07 -25.08 -22.42
C HIS A 295 9.49 -23.67 -22.62
N TYR A 296 8.39 -23.38 -21.92
CA TYR A 296 7.72 -22.09 -21.92
C TYR A 296 7.67 -21.51 -20.52
N ASN A 297 7.68 -20.18 -20.40
CA ASN A 297 7.14 -19.54 -19.20
C ASN A 297 5.61 -19.47 -19.27
N GLY A 298 4.94 -19.13 -18.15
CA GLY A 298 3.48 -19.13 -18.09
C GLY A 298 2.83 -18.18 -19.09
N TYR A 299 3.46 -17.03 -19.37
CA TYR A 299 2.97 -16.06 -20.36
C TYR A 299 3.05 -16.62 -21.78
N GLU A 300 4.20 -17.16 -22.17
CA GLU A 300 4.42 -17.75 -23.50
C GLU A 300 3.45 -18.91 -23.75
N LEU A 301 3.27 -19.79 -22.77
CA LEU A 301 2.38 -20.95 -22.88
C LEU A 301 0.94 -20.53 -23.14
N ILE A 302 0.37 -19.66 -22.30
CA ILE A 302 -1.02 -19.22 -22.45
C ILE A 302 -1.22 -18.43 -23.74
N ARG A 303 -0.24 -17.59 -24.11
CA ARG A 303 -0.30 -16.86 -25.38
C ARG A 303 -0.34 -17.81 -26.58
N ASN A 304 0.50 -18.85 -26.58
CA ASN A 304 0.52 -19.83 -27.66
C ASN A 304 -0.78 -20.66 -27.71
N ILE A 305 -1.34 -21.05 -26.56
CA ILE A 305 -2.65 -21.71 -26.50
C ILE A 305 -3.74 -20.85 -27.13
N VAL A 306 -3.75 -19.54 -26.87
CA VAL A 306 -4.72 -18.62 -27.47
C VAL A 306 -4.51 -18.53 -28.99
N VAL A 307 -3.26 -18.39 -29.45
CA VAL A 307 -2.94 -18.33 -30.89
C VAL A 307 -3.36 -19.61 -31.59
N TRP A 308 -2.94 -20.77 -31.10
CA TRP A 308 -3.30 -22.08 -31.69
C TRP A 308 -4.81 -22.32 -31.67
N GLY A 309 -5.48 -21.95 -30.58
CA GLY A 309 -6.92 -22.03 -30.46
C GLY A 309 -7.63 -21.15 -31.49
N ARG A 310 -7.19 -19.90 -31.69
CA ARG A 310 -7.76 -19.02 -32.71
C ARG A 310 -7.50 -19.53 -34.12
N ASP A 311 -6.29 -19.99 -34.42
CA ASP A 311 -5.96 -20.56 -35.73
C ASP A 311 -6.81 -21.80 -36.04
N TYR A 312 -7.08 -22.62 -35.03
CA TYR A 312 -7.98 -23.77 -35.13
C TYR A 312 -9.43 -23.35 -35.41
N VAL A 313 -9.96 -22.39 -34.63
CA VAL A 313 -11.35 -21.94 -34.70
C VAL A 313 -11.63 -21.06 -35.94
N ASN A 314 -10.62 -20.37 -36.47
CA ASN A 314 -10.74 -19.54 -37.69
C ASN A 314 -10.66 -20.36 -38.98
N THR A 315 -10.28 -21.64 -38.92
CA THR A 315 -10.33 -22.54 -40.06
C THR A 315 -11.81 -22.75 -40.45
N SER A 316 -12.16 -22.51 -41.72
CA SER A 316 -13.57 -22.51 -42.14
C SER A 316 -14.18 -23.92 -42.04
N PRO A 317 -15.50 -24.05 -41.80
CA PRO A 317 -16.17 -25.35 -41.80
C PRO A 317 -15.98 -26.13 -43.11
N ASP A 318 -15.94 -25.44 -44.25
CA ASP A 318 -15.73 -26.04 -45.57
C ASP A 318 -14.30 -26.60 -45.71
N GLU A 319 -13.28 -25.87 -45.24
CA GLU A 319 -11.89 -26.34 -45.26
C GLU A 319 -11.73 -27.58 -44.37
N TRP A 320 -12.38 -27.59 -43.21
CA TRP A 320 -12.41 -28.77 -42.36
C TRP A 320 -13.09 -29.96 -43.03
N LEU A 321 -14.21 -29.73 -43.71
CA LEU A 321 -14.91 -30.78 -44.44
C LEU A 321 -14.08 -31.32 -45.60
N GLU A 322 -13.36 -30.46 -46.32
CA GLU A 322 -12.43 -30.87 -47.38
C GLU A 322 -11.30 -31.75 -46.83
N LYS A 323 -10.68 -31.35 -45.71
CA LYS A 323 -9.65 -32.16 -45.03
C LYS A 323 -10.20 -33.53 -44.63
N PHE A 324 -11.40 -33.57 -44.06
CA PHE A 324 -12.06 -34.83 -43.72
C PHE A 324 -12.30 -35.72 -44.94
N GLN A 325 -12.87 -35.15 -46.01
CA GLN A 325 -13.17 -35.88 -47.25
C GLN A 325 -11.90 -36.36 -47.97
N SER A 326 -10.78 -35.65 -47.82
CA SER A 326 -9.47 -36.07 -48.31
C SER A 326 -8.85 -37.24 -47.52
N GLY A 327 -9.51 -37.70 -46.44
CA GLY A 327 -9.05 -38.80 -45.59
C GLY A 327 -8.06 -38.37 -44.50
N GLN A 328 -7.91 -37.07 -44.22
CA GLN A 328 -7.11 -36.59 -43.10
C GLN A 328 -7.87 -36.80 -41.79
N ASP A 329 -7.18 -37.36 -40.78
CA ASP A 329 -7.73 -37.52 -39.44
C ASP A 329 -7.68 -36.18 -38.69
N ILE A 330 -8.81 -35.47 -38.69
CA ILE A 330 -8.96 -34.17 -38.01
C ILE A 330 -8.65 -34.28 -36.52
N ILE A 331 -8.93 -35.41 -35.88
CA ILE A 331 -8.70 -35.60 -34.43
C ILE A 331 -7.19 -35.60 -34.12
N LEU A 332 -6.36 -35.92 -35.12
CA LEU A 332 -4.91 -35.92 -35.00
C LEU A 332 -4.25 -34.61 -35.45
N ASP A 333 -5.03 -33.56 -35.75
CA ASP A 333 -4.50 -32.24 -36.03
C ASP A 333 -3.60 -31.81 -34.87
N TYR A 334 -2.40 -31.33 -35.21
CA TYR A 334 -1.37 -30.95 -34.25
C TYR A 334 -1.83 -29.87 -33.26
N ARG A 335 -2.84 -29.06 -33.61
CA ARG A 335 -3.42 -28.02 -32.75
C ARG A 335 -4.31 -28.59 -31.65
N ILE A 336 -4.75 -29.85 -31.76
CA ILE A 336 -5.64 -30.54 -30.80
C ILE A 336 -4.83 -31.39 -29.80
N ARG A 337 -3.65 -31.87 -30.23
CA ARG A 337 -2.76 -32.72 -29.45
C ARG A 337 -1.89 -31.92 -28.51
#